data_AF-A0A941LNM8-F1
#
_entry.id   AF-A0A941LNM8-F1
#
_cell.length_a   1.000
_cell.length_b   1.000
_cell.length_c   1.000
_cell.angle_alpha   90.00
_cell.angle_beta   90.00
_cell.angle_gamma   90.00
#
_symmetry.space_group_name_H-M   'P 1'
#
loop_
_entity.id
_entity.type
_entity.pdbx_description
1 polymer ?
#
loop_
_entity_poly.entity_id
_entity_poly.type
_entity_poly.pdbx_seq_one_letter_code
_entity_poly.pdbx_strand_id
1 'polypeptide(L)'
;MRTTLSLDSDVAALLKRAQKIRKASFKTVVNDAMRQGLKDLLVPPARPKKPFRTQSVSLGRCLVGSLDDVEEVLATAEDEAFR
;
A
#
# COMPACT_ATOMS: atom_id res chain seq x y z
N MET A 1 34.29 15.69 -5.96
CA MET A 1 33.89 17.01 -6.49
C MET A 1 33.42 17.90 -5.34
N ARG A 2 33.75 19.20 -5.38
CA ARG A 2 33.17 20.22 -4.47
C ARG A 2 32.03 20.89 -5.22
N THR A 3 30.85 20.95 -4.61
CA THR A 3 29.64 21.46 -5.23
C THR A 3 28.85 22.23 -4.18
N THR A 4 28.22 23.32 -4.59
CA THR A 4 27.28 24.09 -3.78
C THR A 4 25.87 23.72 -4.23
N LEU A 5 25.02 23.33 -3.29
CA LEU A 5 23.63 22.94 -3.55
C LEU A 5 22.72 23.76 -2.64
N SER A 6 21.73 24.43 -3.23
CA SER A 6 20.65 25.06 -2.49
C SER A 6 19.63 23.99 -2.08
N LEU A 7 19.21 24.01 -0.82
CA LEU A 7 18.25 23.06 -0.26
C LEU A 7 17.10 23.82 0.37
N ASP A 8 15.89 23.33 0.17
CA ASP A 8 14.71 23.81 0.90
C ASP A 8 14.87 23.56 2.41
N SER A 9 14.19 24.38 3.20
CA SER A 9 14.37 24.40 4.67
C SER A 9 13.98 23.07 5.33
N ASP A 10 12.96 22.40 4.80
CA ASP A 10 12.48 21.09 5.22
C ASP A 10 13.48 19.98 4.86
N VAL A 11 14.02 19.98 3.64
CA VAL A 11 15.03 19.01 3.18
C VAL A 11 16.31 19.15 4.02
N ALA A 12 16.75 20.38 4.29
CA ALA A 12 17.90 20.64 5.15
C ALA A 12 17.68 20.13 6.58
N ALA A 13 16.47 20.31 7.13
CA ALA A 13 16.10 19.80 8.45
C ALA A 13 16.10 18.26 8.50
N LEU A 14 15.56 17.59 7.47
CA LEU A 14 15.55 16.13 7.34
C LEU A 14 16.97 15.56 7.27
N LEU A 15 17.85 16.16 6.47
CA LEU A 15 19.25 15.74 6.36
C LEU A 15 20.01 15.90 7.70
N LYS A 16 19.80 17.01 8.42
CA LYS A 16 20.37 17.20 9.77
C LYS A 16 19.86 16.17 10.76
N ARG A 17 18.57 15.80 10.71
CA ARG A 17 18.00 14.74 11.55
C ARG A 17 18.62 13.38 11.22
N ALA A 18 18.70 13.03 9.94
CA ALA A 18 19.32 11.80 9.48
C ALA A 18 20.80 11.71 9.89
N GLN A 19 21.52 12.83 9.85
CA GLN A 19 22.90 12.94 10.33
C GLN A 19 23.03 12.57 11.81
N LYS A 20 22.17 13.12 12.67
CA LYS A 20 22.17 12.81 14.11
C LYS A 20 21.89 11.33 14.38
N ILE A 21 20.91 10.75 13.68
CA ILE A 21 20.51 9.34 13.87
C ILE A 21 21.62 8.39 13.42
N ARG A 22 22.20 8.63 12.23
CA ARG A 22 23.21 7.74 11.64
C ARG A 22 24.62 7.95 12.19
N LYS A 23 24.85 9.01 12.99
CA LYS A 23 26.17 9.42 13.51
C LYS A 23 27.24 9.49 12.40
N ALA A 24 26.85 9.99 11.23
CA ALA A 24 27.70 10.06 10.04
C ALA A 24 27.97 11.51 9.62
N SER A 25 28.95 11.73 8.76
CA SER A 25 29.21 13.07 8.20
C SER A 25 28.03 13.56 7.35
N PHE A 26 27.78 14.88 7.31
CA PHE A 26 26.75 15.47 6.45
C PHE A 26 26.93 15.08 4.99
N LYS A 27 28.18 15.06 4.50
CA LYS A 27 28.53 14.61 3.14
C LYS A 27 28.10 13.18 2.87
N THR A 28 28.32 12.26 3.81
CA THR A 28 27.92 10.85 3.67
C THR A 28 26.40 10.74 3.55
N VAL A 29 25.69 11.38 4.47
CA VAL A 29 24.22 11.36 4.52
C VAL A 29 23.61 11.92 3.24
N VAL A 30 24.10 13.07 2.76
CA VAL A 30 23.62 13.69 1.52
C VAL A 30 23.85 12.77 0.32
N ASN A 31 25.05 12.22 0.18
CA ASN A 31 25.35 11.35 -0.96
C ASN A 31 24.54 10.06 -0.94
N ASP A 32 24.36 9.44 0.23
CA ASP A 32 23.58 8.20 0.34
C ASP A 32 22.09 8.45 0.07
N ALA A 33 21.53 9.54 0.61
CA ALA A 33 20.17 9.95 0.32
C ALA A 33 19.97 10.23 -1.18
N MET A 34 20.88 10.97 -1.82
CA MET A 34 20.80 11.23 -3.26
C MET A 34 20.94 9.96 -4.09
N ARG A 35 21.85 9.05 -3.75
CA ARG A 35 21.99 7.76 -4.46
C ARG A 35 20.71 6.94 -4.36
N GLN A 36 20.09 6.90 -3.19
CA GLN A 36 18.83 6.18 -3.01
C GLN A 36 17.70 6.85 -3.79
N GLY A 37 17.50 8.16 -3.64
CA GLY A 37 16.47 8.89 -4.35
C GLY A 37 16.63 8.86 -5.87
N LEU A 38 17.86 8.99 -6.38
CA LEU A 38 18.14 8.90 -7.82
C LEU A 38 17.89 7.50 -8.38
N LYS A 39 18.10 6.43 -7.60
CA LYS A 39 17.70 5.08 -8.03
C LYS A 39 16.20 5.01 -8.24
N ASP A 40 15.42 5.53 -7.29
CA ASP A 40 13.96 5.49 -7.37
C ASP A 40 13.42 6.40 -8.49
N LEU A 41 14.05 7.56 -8.73
CA LEU A 41 13.67 8.50 -9.78
C LEU A 41 14.04 8.02 -11.19
N LEU A 42 15.15 7.29 -11.35
CA LEU A 42 15.63 6.80 -12.64
C LEU A 42 15.06 5.43 -13.00
N VAL A 43 14.58 4.66 -12.02
CA VAL A 43 13.88 3.41 -12.30
C VAL A 43 12.52 3.75 -12.92
N PRO A 44 12.20 3.25 -14.12
CA PRO A 44 10.87 3.42 -14.71
C PRO A 44 9.82 2.97 -13.71
N PRO A 45 8.68 3.67 -13.56
CA PRO A 45 7.63 3.25 -12.65
C PRO A 45 7.33 1.79 -12.91
N ALA A 46 7.41 0.97 -11.85
CA ALA A 46 7.12 -0.45 -11.95
C ALA A 46 5.76 -0.58 -12.65
N ARG A 47 5.69 -1.43 -13.68
CA ARG A 47 4.45 -1.66 -14.43
C ARG A 47 3.31 -1.81 -13.41
N PRO A 48 2.19 -1.10 -13.58
CA PRO A 48 1.10 -1.17 -12.62
C PRO A 48 0.78 -2.63 -12.38
N LYS A 49 0.89 -3.07 -11.12
CA LYS A 49 0.56 -4.45 -10.76
C LYS A 49 -0.87 -4.68 -11.25
N LYS A 50 -1.08 -5.77 -12.01
CA LYS A 50 -2.44 -6.14 -12.43
C LYS A 50 -3.32 -6.17 -11.17
N PRO A 51 -4.50 -5.54 -11.18
CA PRO A 51 -5.37 -5.56 -10.00
C PRO A 51 -5.64 -7.02 -9.61
N PHE A 52 -5.52 -7.30 -8.32
CA PHE A 52 -5.86 -8.61 -7.79
C PHE A 52 -7.35 -8.86 -8.05
N ARG A 53 -7.70 -9.99 -8.68
CA ARG A 53 -9.08 -10.41 -8.90
C ARG A 53 -9.29 -11.75 -8.21
N THR A 54 -10.25 -11.80 -7.30
CA THR A 54 -10.72 -13.06 -6.71
C THR A 54 -11.39 -13.88 -7.80
N GLN A 55 -11.00 -15.15 -7.96
CA GLN A 55 -11.67 -16.05 -8.89
C GLN A 55 -13.04 -16.41 -8.32
N SER A 56 -14.09 -16.25 -9.13
CA SER A 56 -15.41 -16.75 -8.78
C SER A 56 -15.46 -18.27 -8.98
N VAL A 57 -16.25 -18.92 -8.14
CA VAL A 57 -16.62 -20.33 -8.30
C VAL A 57 -18.13 -20.43 -8.37
N SER A 58 -18.64 -21.36 -9.17
CA SER A 58 -20.07 -21.65 -9.20
C SER A 58 -20.44 -22.44 -7.96
N LEU A 59 -21.33 -21.88 -7.13
CA LEU A 59 -21.93 -22.58 -5.98
C LEU A 59 -23.19 -23.36 -6.37
N GLY A 60 -23.58 -23.33 -7.65
CA GLY A 60 -24.85 -23.91 -8.11
C GLY A 60 -26.04 -23.00 -7.85
N ARG A 61 -27.24 -23.58 -7.79
CA ARG A 61 -28.49 -22.84 -7.54
C ARG A 61 -28.60 -22.44 -6.07
N CYS A 62 -29.20 -21.28 -5.81
CA CYS A 62 -29.58 -20.90 -4.45
C CYS A 62 -30.61 -21.91 -3.90
N LEU A 63 -30.40 -22.41 -2.69
CA LEU A 63 -31.30 -23.40 -2.06
C LEU A 63 -32.49 -22.75 -1.35
N VAL A 64 -32.36 -21.48 -0.96
CA VAL A 64 -33.36 -20.70 -0.20
C VAL A 64 -34.11 -19.70 -1.08
N GLY A 65 -34.00 -19.82 -2.42
CA GLY A 65 -34.63 -18.88 -3.35
C GLY A 65 -33.86 -17.56 -3.43
N SER A 66 -34.34 -16.53 -2.74
CA SER A 66 -33.74 -15.19 -2.70
C SER A 66 -32.83 -15.01 -1.48
N LEU A 67 -31.77 -14.22 -1.63
CA LEU A 67 -30.93 -13.77 -0.51
C LEU A 67 -31.17 -12.29 -0.16
N ASP A 68 -32.12 -11.64 -0.84
CA ASP A 68 -32.43 -10.22 -0.62
C ASP A 68 -33.27 -10.01 0.65
N ASP A 69 -33.97 -11.04 1.11
CA ASP A 69 -34.67 -11.07 2.39
C ASP A 69 -33.89 -11.93 3.39
N VAL A 70 -33.16 -11.26 4.28
CA VAL A 70 -32.32 -11.94 5.27
C VAL A 70 -33.19 -12.66 6.31
N GLU A 71 -34.37 -12.14 6.63
CA GLU A 71 -35.26 -12.72 7.64
C GLU A 71 -35.81 -14.07 7.16
N GLU A 72 -36.32 -14.12 5.93
CA GLU A 72 -36.83 -15.35 5.31
C GLU A 72 -35.73 -16.43 5.18
N VAL A 73 -34.51 -16.02 4.82
CA VAL A 73 -33.35 -16.92 4.71
C VAL A 73 -32.99 -17.54 6.05
N LEU A 74 -32.98 -16.75 7.13
CA LEU A 74 -32.68 -17.25 8.46
C LEU A 74 -33.78 -18.19 8.96
N ALA A 75 -35.06 -17.83 8.80
CA ALA A 75 -36.19 -18.70 9.17
C ALA A 75 -36.15 -20.06 8.45
N THR A 76 -35.73 -20.07 7.17
CA THR A 76 -35.55 -21.31 6.41
C THR A 76 -34.35 -22.13 6.89
N ALA A 77 -33.25 -21.46 7.26
CA ALA A 77 -32.05 -22.13 7.76
C ALA A 77 -32.22 -22.68 9.20
N GLU A 78 -33.06 -22.04 10.00
CA GLU A 78 -33.32 -22.35 11.40
C GLU A 78 -34.52 -23.30 11.61
N ASP A 79 -35.14 -23.77 10.50
CA ASP A 79 -36.31 -24.68 10.49
C ASP A 79 -37.57 -24.08 11.14
N GLU A 80 -37.66 -22.75 11.22
CA GLU A 80 -38.82 -22.03 11.77
C GLU A 80 -40.00 -21.99 10.79
N ALA A 81 -39.76 -22.32 9.52
CA ALA A 81 -40.75 -22.31 8.44
C ALA A 81 -41.68 -23.54 8.40
N PHE A 82 -41.48 -24.56 9.25
CA PHE A 82 -42.38 -25.70 9.41
C PHE A 82 -43.24 -25.58 10.68
N ARG A 83 -44.31 -24.76 10.63
CA ARG A 83 -45.46 -24.85 11.54
C ARG A 83 -46.77 -24.39 10.90
#